data_AF-A0A090DJF7-F1
#
_entry.id   AF-A0A090DJF7-F1
#
_cell.length_a   1.000
_cell.length_b   1.000
_cell.length_c   1.000
_cell.angle_alpha   90.00
_cell.angle_beta   90.00
_cell.angle_gamma   90.00
#
_symmetry.space_group_name_H-M   'P 1'
#
loop_
_entity.id
_entity.type
_entity.pdbx_description
1 polymer ?
#
loop_
_entity_poly.entity_id
_entity_poly.type
_entity_poly.pdbx_seq_one_letter_code
_entity_poly.pdbx_strand_id
1 'polypeptide(L)'
;MKIQKAAPGMTGIRVLLLAIGLAVQANPSSAGVDSGVNPAPQKVLAPASLGGVSLARTQPWQPAAAYRIADVSAGYTASHEVETLSTAAADPGIDPIQTAAIIPGVFGSVALSMRNFPVAARWAPVYRAIVDCTAGSPCDHESPAFAEIVDIAAAKGFREKLSFVNSSINRLIAYRKDSVVYGKLDYWAKPSEILEHRAGDCEDFAILKMAALLRAGIPAQSMSLVVLQDRRRKFFHAVLSVSTGSGAFILDSLGNAVMRDSDLPDYVPLYSFSTDRAWIHGSKSGAQMADIAGGFATVAPGEGSPEPSVASNFRQ
;
A
#
# COMPACT_ATOMS: atom_id res chain seq x y z
N MET A 1 0.87 69.47 -37.92
CA MET A 1 0.91 68.75 -39.22
C MET A 1 0.07 67.48 -39.03
N LYS A 2 -1.19 67.43 -39.49
CA LYS A 2 -1.64 66.95 -40.83
C LYS A 2 -1.12 65.53 -41.12
N ILE A 3 -1.89 64.47 -41.44
CA ILE A 3 -3.27 64.28 -41.93
C ILE A 3 -3.72 62.82 -41.63
N GLN A 4 -5.04 62.64 -41.58
CA GLN A 4 -5.89 61.45 -41.45
C GLN A 4 -5.86 60.40 -42.58
N LYS A 5 -6.51 59.25 -42.27
CA LYS A 5 -7.39 58.38 -43.11
C LYS A 5 -6.75 57.35 -44.06
N ALA A 6 -7.13 56.07 -43.91
CA ALA A 6 -8.26 55.47 -44.63
C ALA A 6 -8.38 53.94 -44.38
N ALA A 7 -9.61 53.43 -44.29
CA ALA A 7 -10.05 52.06 -44.62
C ALA A 7 -10.98 52.16 -45.85
N PRO A 8 -11.61 51.10 -46.39
CA PRO A 8 -11.31 49.66 -46.48
C PRO A 8 -11.31 49.16 -47.95
N GLY A 9 -11.04 47.87 -48.19
CA GLY A 9 -11.18 47.23 -49.52
C GLY A 9 -11.65 45.78 -49.43
N MET A 10 -12.88 45.53 -49.89
CA MET A 10 -13.52 44.23 -50.09
C MET A 10 -12.89 43.45 -51.26
N THR A 11 -12.83 42.11 -51.15
CA THR A 11 -12.95 41.07 -52.21
C THR A 11 -12.45 39.75 -51.58
N GLY A 12 -13.01 38.55 -51.76
CA GLY A 12 -14.15 38.04 -52.47
C GLY A 12 -14.27 36.55 -52.08
N ILE A 13 -15.49 36.05 -52.08
CA ILE A 13 -15.92 34.71 -51.65
C ILE A 13 -15.33 33.60 -52.54
N ARG A 14 -14.87 32.50 -51.95
CA ARG A 14 -14.93 31.16 -52.57
C ARG A 14 -15.39 30.10 -51.56
N VAL A 15 -16.67 29.77 -51.70
CA VAL A 15 -17.34 28.58 -51.16
C VAL A 15 -16.84 27.37 -51.96
N LEU A 16 -16.36 26.33 -51.29
CA LEU A 16 -16.27 24.99 -51.86
C LEU A 16 -17.27 24.09 -51.12
N LEU A 17 -18.37 23.80 -51.80
CA LEU A 17 -19.31 22.74 -51.47
C LEU A 17 -18.72 21.42 -51.98
N LEU A 18 -18.51 20.45 -51.08
CA LEU A 18 -18.44 19.04 -51.45
C LEU A 18 -19.59 18.30 -50.76
N ALA A 19 -20.55 17.87 -51.58
CA ALA A 19 -21.64 17.00 -51.19
C ALA A 19 -21.18 15.55 -51.24
N ILE A 20 -21.30 14.82 -50.14
CA ILE A 20 -21.42 13.36 -50.15
C ILE A 20 -22.57 13.03 -49.20
N GLY A 21 -23.71 12.66 -49.80
CA GLY A 21 -24.85 12.11 -49.09
C GLY A 21 -24.60 10.65 -48.74
N LEU A 22 -24.84 10.29 -47.48
CA LEU A 22 -25.14 8.94 -47.06
C LEU A 22 -26.35 9.03 -46.14
N ALA A 23 -27.50 8.63 -46.68
CA ALA A 23 -28.70 8.36 -45.91
C ALA A 23 -28.47 7.12 -45.05
N VAL A 24 -28.53 7.27 -43.73
CA VAL A 24 -28.71 6.15 -42.82
C VAL A 24 -30.02 6.36 -42.10
N GLN A 25 -30.96 5.47 -42.40
CA GLN A 25 -32.30 5.44 -41.84
C GLN A 25 -32.22 5.14 -40.34
N ALA A 26 -32.90 5.94 -39.54
CA ALA A 26 -33.18 5.62 -38.15
C ALA A 26 -34.29 4.55 -38.12
N ASN A 27 -33.92 3.32 -37.76
CA ASN A 27 -34.91 2.30 -37.39
C ASN A 27 -35.29 2.50 -35.90
N PRO A 28 -36.56 2.75 -35.56
CA PRO A 28 -37.06 2.48 -34.23
C PRO A 28 -37.33 0.98 -34.11
N SER A 29 -36.43 0.23 -33.45
CA SER A 29 -36.78 -1.13 -33.03
C SER A 29 -37.62 -1.04 -31.75
N SER A 30 -38.90 -1.34 -31.94
CA SER A 30 -39.92 -1.52 -30.91
C SER A 30 -39.61 -2.71 -30.00
N ALA A 31 -40.03 -2.57 -28.74
CA ALA A 31 -40.06 -3.62 -27.75
C ALA A 31 -40.99 -4.76 -28.18
N GLY A 32 -40.45 -5.98 -28.28
CA GLY A 32 -41.22 -7.22 -28.25
C GLY A 32 -41.24 -7.76 -26.83
N VAL A 33 -42.39 -7.63 -26.17
CA VAL A 33 -42.73 -8.45 -25.01
C VAL A 33 -43.06 -9.83 -25.58
N ASP A 34 -42.18 -10.80 -25.37
CA ASP A 34 -42.51 -12.19 -25.61
C ASP A 34 -42.51 -12.98 -24.30
N SER A 35 -43.53 -13.83 -24.23
CA SER A 35 -44.09 -14.41 -23.02
C SER A 35 -43.35 -15.69 -22.66
N GLY A 36 -43.03 -15.82 -21.36
CA GLY A 36 -42.90 -17.07 -20.62
C GLY A 36 -42.26 -18.27 -21.32
N VAL A 37 -40.93 -18.42 -21.17
CA VAL A 37 -40.31 -19.74 -20.94
C VAL A 37 -39.24 -19.56 -19.86
N ASN A 38 -39.44 -20.26 -18.74
CA ASN A 38 -38.55 -20.29 -17.58
C ASN A 38 -37.39 -21.25 -17.88
N PRO A 39 -36.12 -20.83 -18.08
CA PRO A 39 -35.05 -21.80 -18.23
C PRO A 39 -34.66 -22.27 -16.83
N ALA A 40 -34.97 -23.53 -16.52
CA ALA A 40 -34.43 -24.22 -15.35
C ALA A 40 -32.89 -24.08 -15.35
N PRO A 41 -32.24 -23.90 -14.18
CA PRO A 41 -30.80 -23.75 -14.14
C PRO A 41 -30.13 -25.01 -14.71
N GLN A 42 -29.45 -24.86 -15.85
CA GLN A 42 -28.58 -25.90 -16.38
C GLN A 42 -27.53 -26.21 -15.31
N LYS A 43 -27.53 -27.45 -14.83
CA LYS A 43 -26.49 -27.99 -13.95
C LYS A 43 -25.17 -27.94 -14.71
N VAL A 44 -24.36 -26.91 -14.47
CA VAL A 44 -22.99 -26.83 -14.97
C VAL A 44 -22.22 -27.98 -14.32
N LEU A 45 -21.84 -28.98 -15.12
CA LEU A 45 -20.97 -30.07 -14.67
C LEU A 45 -19.56 -29.50 -14.51
N ALA A 46 -19.06 -29.49 -13.27
CA ALA A 46 -17.69 -29.11 -12.99
C ALA A 46 -16.73 -30.09 -13.71
N PRO A 47 -15.63 -29.60 -14.31
CA PRO A 47 -14.65 -30.46 -14.96
C PRO A 47 -14.02 -31.40 -13.93
N ALA A 48 -13.77 -32.66 -14.31
CA ALA A 48 -13.23 -33.67 -13.41
C ALA A 48 -11.77 -33.39 -12.97
N SER A 49 -11.08 -32.47 -13.64
CA SER A 49 -9.74 -32.03 -13.25
C SER A 49 -9.49 -30.55 -13.57
N LEU A 50 -8.69 -29.89 -12.76
CA LEU A 50 -8.14 -28.55 -13.02
C LEU A 50 -6.61 -28.66 -13.01
N GLY A 51 -5.97 -28.39 -14.15
CA GLY A 51 -4.50 -28.38 -14.25
C GLY A 51 -3.82 -29.72 -13.91
N GLY A 52 -4.45 -30.85 -14.24
CA GLY A 52 -3.89 -32.20 -13.97
C GLY A 52 -4.19 -32.77 -12.58
N VAL A 53 -4.90 -32.03 -11.71
CA VAL A 53 -5.34 -32.51 -10.40
C VAL A 53 -6.80 -32.98 -10.48
N SER A 54 -7.06 -34.23 -10.10
CA SER A 54 -8.42 -34.80 -10.07
C SER A 54 -9.26 -34.15 -8.96
N LEU A 55 -10.46 -33.69 -9.31
CA LEU A 55 -11.45 -33.15 -8.37
C LEU A 55 -12.39 -34.23 -7.81
N ALA A 56 -12.18 -35.49 -8.19
CA ALA A 56 -12.92 -36.62 -7.62
C ALA A 56 -12.52 -36.80 -6.14
N ARG A 57 -13.38 -36.33 -5.25
CA ARG A 57 -13.20 -36.47 -3.80
C ARG A 57 -13.51 -37.91 -3.38
N THR A 58 -12.47 -38.70 -3.11
CA THR A 58 -12.61 -40.12 -2.73
C THR A 58 -12.93 -40.37 -1.26
N GLN A 59 -13.07 -39.32 -0.43
CA GLN A 59 -13.41 -39.48 0.98
C GLN A 59 -14.55 -38.55 1.43
N PRO A 60 -15.58 -39.10 2.10
CA PRO A 60 -16.58 -38.27 2.76
C PRO A 60 -15.92 -37.44 3.86
N TRP A 61 -16.30 -36.16 3.92
CA TRP A 61 -15.82 -35.22 4.93
C TRP A 61 -16.12 -35.75 6.34
N GLN A 62 -15.07 -35.97 7.13
CA GLN A 62 -15.16 -36.28 8.55
C GLN A 62 -15.01 -34.96 9.33
N PRO A 63 -15.96 -34.58 10.19
CA PRO A 63 -15.75 -33.44 11.08
C PRO A 63 -14.59 -33.75 12.04
N ALA A 64 -13.71 -32.78 12.25
CA ALA A 64 -12.65 -32.89 13.25
C ALA A 64 -13.27 -33.12 14.64
N ALA A 65 -12.70 -34.04 15.42
CA ALA A 65 -13.18 -34.34 16.76
C ALA A 65 -13.18 -33.07 17.62
N ALA A 66 -14.31 -32.81 18.28
CA ALA A 66 -14.42 -31.72 19.24
C ALA A 66 -13.37 -31.92 20.35
N TYR A 67 -12.51 -30.91 20.52
CA TYR A 67 -11.49 -30.87 21.55
C TYR A 67 -12.18 -30.94 22.92
N ARG A 68 -11.99 -32.05 23.66
CA ARG A 68 -12.44 -32.16 25.05
C ARG A 68 -11.34 -31.59 25.94
N ILE A 69 -11.63 -30.49 26.61
CA ILE A 69 -10.80 -30.02 27.73
C ILE A 69 -10.98 -31.03 28.87
N ALA A 70 -9.88 -31.66 29.27
CA ALA A 70 -9.86 -32.52 30.44
C ALA A 70 -9.91 -31.65 31.70
N ASP A 71 -10.90 -31.91 32.55
CA ASP A 71 -10.95 -31.42 33.93
C ASP A 71 -9.77 -31.99 34.71
N VAL A 72 -8.82 -31.13 35.10
CA VAL A 72 -7.85 -31.45 36.14
C VAL A 72 -8.39 -30.87 37.44
N SER A 73 -9.22 -31.65 38.11
CA SER A 73 -9.58 -31.42 39.51
C SER A 73 -8.48 -31.97 40.40
N ALA A 74 -7.65 -31.09 40.97
CA ALA A 74 -6.84 -31.41 42.14
C ALA A 74 -6.61 -30.14 42.99
N GLY A 75 -7.61 -29.85 43.82
CA GLY A 75 -7.49 -29.40 45.21
C GLY A 75 -6.69 -28.14 45.52
N TYR A 76 -7.40 -27.04 45.81
CA TYR A 76 -7.12 -26.22 46.99
C TYR A 76 -8.42 -25.70 47.61
N THR A 77 -8.52 -25.89 48.92
CA THR A 77 -9.63 -25.52 49.79
C THR A 77 -9.72 -24.02 50.02
N ALA A 78 -10.95 -23.51 49.88
CA ALA A 78 -11.66 -22.47 50.63
C ALA A 78 -10.97 -21.18 51.12
N SER A 79 -11.69 -20.09 50.82
CA SER A 79 -11.91 -18.84 51.58
C SER A 79 -10.76 -17.82 51.66
N HIS A 80 -10.88 -16.74 50.89
CA HIS A 80 -11.38 -15.46 51.40
C HIS A 80 -11.68 -14.50 50.23
N GLU A 81 -12.86 -13.90 50.29
CA GLU A 81 -13.30 -12.81 49.42
C GLU A 81 -12.39 -11.60 49.59
N VAL A 82 -11.72 -11.22 48.51
CA VAL A 82 -11.40 -9.81 48.23
C VAL A 82 -11.72 -9.61 46.76
N GLU A 83 -12.81 -8.89 46.50
CA GLU A 83 -13.09 -8.27 45.21
C GLU A 83 -11.94 -7.32 44.87
N THR A 84 -10.90 -7.83 44.20
CA THR A 84 -10.11 -7.01 43.30
C THR A 84 -10.68 -7.19 41.91
N LEU A 85 -11.53 -6.23 41.50
CA LEU A 85 -11.77 -5.97 40.09
C LEU A 85 -10.42 -5.75 39.42
N SER A 86 -9.86 -6.80 38.85
CA SER A 86 -8.78 -6.69 37.88
C SER A 86 -9.43 -6.30 36.55
N THR A 87 -9.82 -5.03 36.43
CA THR A 87 -9.89 -4.36 35.13
C THR A 87 -8.46 -4.29 34.61
N ALA A 88 -7.98 -5.40 34.04
CA ALA A 88 -6.93 -5.33 33.05
C ALA A 88 -7.54 -4.55 31.88
N ALA A 89 -7.31 -3.24 31.88
CA ALA A 89 -7.56 -2.40 30.73
C ALA A 89 -6.84 -3.05 29.55
N ALA A 90 -7.62 -3.60 28.61
CA ALA A 90 -7.10 -3.93 27.30
C ALA A 90 -6.49 -2.64 26.74
N ASP A 91 -5.18 -2.66 26.46
CA ASP A 91 -4.49 -1.55 25.82
C ASP A 91 -5.19 -1.25 24.48
N PRO A 92 -5.90 -0.11 24.36
CA PRO A 92 -6.70 0.18 23.19
C PRO A 92 -5.78 0.82 22.15
N GLY A 93 -5.14 0.05 21.27
CA GLY A 93 -4.39 0.76 20.25
C GLY A 93 -3.75 0.03 19.10
N ILE A 94 -3.51 -1.29 19.14
CA ILE A 94 -2.80 -1.95 18.04
C ILE A 94 -3.41 -3.31 17.76
N ASP A 95 -3.98 -3.44 16.56
CA ASP A 95 -4.65 -4.65 16.10
C ASP A 95 -3.60 -5.77 15.94
N PRO A 96 -3.68 -6.87 16.71
CA PRO A 96 -2.94 -8.07 16.38
C PRO A 96 -3.47 -8.62 15.06
N ILE A 97 -2.56 -9.02 14.16
CA ILE A 97 -2.83 -9.56 12.82
C ILE A 97 -4.13 -10.37 12.80
N GLN A 98 -5.18 -9.82 12.20
CA GLN A 98 -6.46 -10.53 12.10
C GLN A 98 -6.27 -11.80 11.28
N THR A 99 -6.79 -12.92 11.76
CA THR A 99 -6.57 -14.26 11.20
C THR A 99 -7.43 -14.59 9.97
N ALA A 100 -8.14 -13.60 9.41
CA ALA A 100 -8.89 -13.75 8.17
C ALA A 100 -7.97 -13.71 6.94
N ALA A 101 -8.31 -14.48 5.90
CA ALA A 101 -7.60 -14.42 4.61
C ALA A 101 -7.73 -13.06 3.90
N ILE A 102 -8.74 -12.28 4.29
CA ILE A 102 -9.11 -10.98 3.71
C ILE A 102 -9.38 -10.02 4.87
N ILE A 103 -8.53 -9.01 5.05
CA ILE A 103 -8.58 -8.05 6.16
C ILE A 103 -8.81 -6.64 5.58
N PRO A 104 -9.52 -5.72 6.27
CA PRO A 104 -9.49 -4.31 5.91
C PRO A 104 -8.06 -3.83 5.70
N GLY A 105 -7.78 -3.25 4.53
CA GLY A 105 -6.49 -2.68 4.20
C GLY A 105 -6.45 -1.18 4.54
N VAL A 106 -5.31 -0.56 4.23
CA VAL A 106 -5.13 0.90 4.28
C VAL A 106 -5.78 1.59 3.08
N PHE A 107 -6.16 2.86 3.18
CA PHE A 107 -6.74 3.65 2.08
C PHE A 107 -8.05 3.04 1.53
N GLY A 108 -8.87 2.45 2.41
CA GLY A 108 -10.13 1.81 2.02
C GLY A 108 -9.99 0.53 1.17
N SER A 109 -8.77 0.00 1.05
CA SER A 109 -8.49 -1.22 0.30
C SER A 109 -8.83 -2.49 1.08
N VAL A 110 -8.61 -3.63 0.42
CA VAL A 110 -8.64 -4.97 0.98
C VAL A 110 -7.24 -5.54 0.92
N ALA A 111 -6.73 -6.05 2.03
CA ALA A 111 -5.44 -6.70 2.09
C ALA A 111 -5.60 -8.23 2.01
N LEU A 112 -4.94 -8.83 1.02
CA LEU A 112 -4.85 -10.28 0.82
C LEU A 112 -3.43 -10.74 1.15
N SER A 113 -3.28 -11.60 2.16
CA SER A 113 -1.96 -12.07 2.58
C SER A 113 -1.33 -12.99 1.54
N MET A 114 -0.05 -12.77 1.25
CA MET A 114 0.72 -13.54 0.28
C MET A 114 1.87 -14.28 0.97
N ARG A 115 1.97 -15.60 0.76
CA ARG A 115 3.07 -16.41 1.29
C ARG A 115 4.32 -16.37 0.42
N ASN A 116 4.15 -16.36 -0.90
CA ASN A 116 5.23 -16.39 -1.88
C ASN A 116 5.13 -15.15 -2.77
N PHE A 117 5.51 -13.99 -2.25
CA PHE A 117 5.52 -12.74 -3.00
C PHE A 117 6.95 -12.42 -3.44
N PRO A 118 7.27 -12.38 -4.75
CA PRO A 118 8.65 -12.17 -5.21
C PRO A 118 9.32 -10.91 -4.65
N VAL A 119 8.55 -9.82 -4.46
CA VAL A 119 9.06 -8.57 -3.87
C VAL A 119 9.41 -8.72 -2.39
N ALA A 120 8.80 -9.68 -1.67
CA ALA A 120 9.10 -9.94 -0.25
C ALA A 120 10.54 -10.42 0.00
N ALA A 121 11.22 -10.97 -1.02
CA ALA A 121 12.63 -11.34 -0.92
C ALA A 121 13.53 -10.12 -0.62
N ARG A 122 13.12 -8.92 -1.05
CA ARG A 122 13.81 -7.66 -0.78
C ARG A 122 13.56 -7.16 0.63
N TRP A 123 12.35 -7.38 1.14
CA TRP A 123 11.92 -6.90 2.46
C TRP A 123 12.55 -7.66 3.62
N ALA A 124 12.67 -8.98 3.55
CA ALA A 124 13.17 -9.80 4.66
C ALA A 124 14.53 -9.36 5.26
N PRO A 125 15.59 -9.09 4.46
CA PRO A 125 16.85 -8.60 5.01
C PRO A 125 16.73 -7.18 5.59
N VAL A 126 15.90 -6.31 4.99
CA VAL A 126 15.66 -4.95 5.47
C VAL A 126 14.94 -4.97 6.81
N TYR A 127 13.88 -5.77 6.94
CA TYR A 127 13.14 -5.87 8.20
C TYR A 127 13.99 -6.42 9.35
N ARG A 128 14.88 -7.39 9.06
CA ARG A 128 15.85 -7.84 10.06
C ARG A 128 16.75 -6.68 10.51
N ALA A 129 17.26 -5.88 9.57
CA ALA A 129 18.08 -4.71 9.91
C ALA A 129 17.30 -3.63 10.67
N ILE A 130 15.99 -3.47 10.43
CA ILE A 130 15.09 -2.61 11.24
C ILE A 130 15.04 -3.10 12.68
N VAL A 131 14.86 -4.40 12.90
CA VAL A 131 14.83 -5.01 14.25
C VAL A 131 16.19 -4.90 14.94
N ASP A 132 17.28 -5.07 14.20
CA ASP A 132 18.65 -5.01 14.75
C ASP A 132 19.12 -3.57 15.04
N CYS A 133 18.39 -2.54 14.57
CA CYS A 133 18.67 -1.10 14.74
C CYS A 133 18.37 -0.62 16.18
N THR A 134 19.05 -1.22 17.15
CA THR A 134 18.89 -1.01 18.60
C THR A 134 19.96 -0.06 19.15
N ALA A 135 19.88 0.26 20.45
CA ALA A 135 20.88 1.11 21.10
C ALA A 135 22.28 0.51 21.04
N GLY A 136 23.27 1.27 20.58
CA GLY A 136 24.64 0.80 20.37
C GLY A 136 24.85 -0.08 19.13
N SER A 137 23.82 -0.24 18.29
CA SER A 137 23.95 -0.88 16.98
C SER A 137 24.65 0.05 15.96
N PRO A 138 24.99 -0.44 14.74
CA PRO A 138 25.53 0.42 13.68
C PRO A 138 24.69 1.67 13.41
N CYS A 139 23.37 1.64 13.60
CA CYS A 139 22.52 2.83 13.44
C CYS A 139 22.96 4.02 14.31
N ASP A 140 23.35 3.77 15.57
CA ASP A 140 23.77 4.83 16.49
C ASP A 140 25.17 5.36 16.14
N HIS A 141 26.02 4.48 15.61
CA HIS A 141 27.35 4.84 15.15
C HIS A 141 27.29 5.70 13.89
N GLU A 142 26.45 5.33 12.91
CA GLU A 142 26.28 6.10 11.67
C GLU A 142 25.57 7.44 11.93
N SER A 143 24.68 7.50 12.93
CA SER A 143 23.97 8.75 13.23
C SER A 143 23.60 8.90 14.71
N PRO A 144 24.40 9.63 15.51
CA PRO A 144 24.03 10.01 16.86
C PRO A 144 22.72 10.83 16.91
N ALA A 145 22.46 11.62 15.87
CA ALA A 145 21.21 12.38 15.73
C ALA A 145 19.99 11.47 15.61
N PHE A 146 20.13 10.31 14.96
CA PHE A 146 19.05 9.32 14.91
C PHE A 146 18.73 8.77 16.30
N ALA A 147 19.76 8.43 17.10
CA ALA A 147 19.58 7.98 18.48
C ALA A 147 18.84 9.03 19.32
N GLU A 148 19.24 10.30 19.23
CA GLU A 148 18.58 11.41 19.93
C GLU A 148 17.11 11.58 19.50
N ILE A 149 16.82 11.47 18.20
CA ILE A 149 15.44 11.49 17.70
C ILE A 149 14.61 10.36 18.32
N VAL A 150 15.17 9.16 18.42
CA VAL A 150 14.47 8.02 19.02
C VAL A 150 14.20 8.25 20.51
N ASP A 151 15.19 8.73 21.26
CA ASP A 151 15.05 8.97 22.70
C ASP A 151 13.97 10.05 22.98
N ILE A 152 14.00 11.13 22.20
CA ILE A 152 12.97 12.19 22.28
C ILE A 152 11.59 11.65 21.87
N ALA A 153 11.53 10.80 20.84
CA ALA A 153 10.29 10.19 20.40
C ALA A 153 9.70 9.25 21.46
N ALA A 154 10.52 8.44 22.13
CA ALA A 154 10.11 7.48 23.14
C ALA A 154 9.36 8.13 24.30
N ALA A 155 9.73 9.35 24.68
CA ALA A 155 9.09 10.13 25.74
C ALA A 155 7.77 10.80 25.34
N LYS A 156 7.36 10.75 24.06
CA LYS A 156 6.15 11.43 23.57
C LYS A 156 4.91 10.54 23.60
N GLY A 157 3.75 11.17 23.73
CA GLY A 157 2.46 10.54 23.47
C GLY A 157 2.32 10.11 22.00
N PHE A 158 1.44 9.15 21.72
CA PHE A 158 1.35 8.47 20.42
C PHE A 158 1.33 9.41 19.19
N ARG A 159 0.39 10.36 19.10
CA ARG A 159 0.27 11.24 17.92
C ARG A 159 1.45 12.21 17.75
N GLU A 160 1.97 12.73 18.86
CA GLU A 160 3.18 13.56 18.85
C GLU A 160 4.41 12.75 18.46
N LYS A 161 4.51 11.50 18.92
CA LYS A 161 5.57 10.57 18.54
C LYS A 161 5.61 10.35 17.04
N LEU A 162 4.47 10.03 16.41
CA LEU A 162 4.37 9.89 14.95
C LEU A 162 4.78 11.17 14.21
N SER A 163 4.26 12.32 14.66
CA SER A 163 4.54 13.62 14.02
C SER A 163 5.99 14.06 14.16
N PHE A 164 6.57 13.81 15.33
CA PHE A 164 7.97 14.10 15.62
C PHE A 164 8.89 13.21 14.77
N VAL A 165 8.68 11.89 14.76
CA VAL A 165 9.51 10.99 13.95
C VAL A 165 9.38 11.32 12.47
N ASN A 166 8.16 11.52 11.95
CA ASN A 166 7.96 11.85 10.54
C ASN A 166 8.76 13.10 10.13
N SER A 167 8.59 14.19 10.88
CA SER A 167 9.24 15.46 10.54
C SER A 167 10.74 15.47 10.82
N SER A 168 11.21 14.76 11.84
CA SER A 168 12.63 14.66 12.17
C SER A 168 13.39 13.81 11.14
N ILE A 169 12.85 12.66 10.73
CA ILE A 169 13.47 11.86 9.66
C ILE A 169 13.44 12.59 8.33
N ASN A 170 12.33 13.28 8.00
CA ASN A 170 12.25 14.09 6.78
C ASN A 170 13.31 15.22 6.72
N ARG A 171 13.83 15.65 7.87
CA ARG A 171 14.92 16.64 7.97
C ARG A 171 16.30 16.00 8.09
N LEU A 172 16.39 14.78 8.61
CA LEU A 172 17.64 14.08 8.87
C LEU A 172 18.33 13.64 7.56
N ILE A 173 17.54 13.17 6.60
CA ILE A 173 18.02 12.64 5.31
C ILE A 173 17.45 13.40 4.12
N ALA A 174 18.22 13.45 3.02
CA ALA A 174 17.83 14.12 1.79
C ALA A 174 17.14 13.16 0.81
N TYR A 175 16.05 13.61 0.18
CA TYR A 175 15.42 12.82 -0.88
C TYR A 175 16.34 12.72 -2.11
N ARG A 176 16.75 11.51 -2.49
CA ARG A 176 17.57 11.21 -3.67
C ARG A 176 17.20 9.84 -4.22
N LYS A 177 17.17 9.73 -5.55
CA LYS A 177 16.94 8.48 -6.27
C LYS A 177 18.02 7.43 -5.98
N ASP A 178 17.66 6.16 -6.00
CA ASP A 178 18.56 5.04 -5.79
C ASP A 178 19.65 4.95 -6.84
N SER A 179 19.32 5.36 -8.07
CA SER A 179 20.29 5.43 -9.17
C SER A 179 21.44 6.38 -8.86
N VAL A 180 21.21 7.38 -8.00
CA VAL A 180 22.21 8.36 -7.56
C VAL A 180 22.94 7.89 -6.30
N VAL A 181 22.22 7.32 -5.33
CA VAL A 181 22.80 6.93 -4.03
C VAL A 181 23.53 5.59 -4.11
N TYR A 182 22.90 4.57 -4.72
CA TYR A 182 23.34 3.18 -4.72
C TYR A 182 23.71 2.64 -6.11
N GLY A 183 23.53 3.43 -7.17
CA GLY A 183 23.83 3.04 -8.55
C GLY A 183 22.91 1.93 -9.09
N LYS A 184 21.72 1.76 -8.49
CA LYS A 184 20.72 0.75 -8.85
C LYS A 184 19.40 1.43 -9.15
N LEU A 185 18.57 0.80 -9.98
CA LEU A 185 17.25 1.36 -10.30
C LEU A 185 16.29 1.32 -9.11
N ASP A 186 16.42 0.35 -8.22
CA ASP A 186 15.53 0.19 -7.07
C ASP A 186 16.26 -0.69 -6.04
N TYR A 187 16.68 -0.10 -4.92
CA TYR A 187 17.50 -0.68 -3.87
C TYR A 187 16.97 -0.30 -2.49
N TRP A 188 16.35 -1.26 -1.82
CA TRP A 188 15.83 -1.06 -0.48
C TRP A 188 16.96 -1.14 0.54
N ALA A 189 17.42 0.02 1.02
CA ALA A 189 18.56 0.10 1.90
C ALA A 189 18.22 -0.27 3.34
N LYS A 190 19.20 -0.77 4.08
CA LYS A 190 19.07 -0.98 5.53
C LYS A 190 19.15 0.36 6.26
N PRO A 191 18.58 0.47 7.48
CA PRO A 191 18.67 1.69 8.27
C PRO A 191 20.09 2.25 8.42
N SER A 192 21.10 1.41 8.63
CA SER A 192 22.49 1.86 8.74
C SER A 192 23.03 2.46 7.44
N GLU A 193 22.70 1.86 6.28
CA GLU A 193 23.12 2.37 4.97
C GLU A 193 22.45 3.74 4.70
N ILE A 194 21.16 3.87 5.00
CA ILE A 194 20.42 5.13 4.83
C ILE A 194 21.04 6.23 5.72
N LEU A 195 21.42 5.89 6.96
CA LEU A 195 22.04 6.82 7.90
C LEU A 195 23.46 7.21 7.50
N GLU A 196 24.25 6.28 6.96
CA GLU A 196 25.59 6.53 6.41
C GLU A 196 25.52 7.50 5.23
N HIS A 197 24.65 7.24 4.25
CA HIS A 197 24.49 8.08 3.07
C HIS A 197 23.75 9.39 3.35
N ARG A 198 22.94 9.43 4.41
CA ARG A 198 22.03 10.53 4.76
C ARG A 198 21.11 10.94 3.60
N ALA A 199 20.79 9.98 2.74
CA ALA A 199 19.98 10.16 1.56
C ALA A 199 19.32 8.84 1.16
N GLY A 200 18.19 8.95 0.48
CA GLY A 200 17.40 7.83 -0.01
C GLY A 200 16.10 8.36 -0.63
N ASP A 201 15.29 7.48 -1.18
CA ASP A 201 14.01 7.83 -1.77
C ASP A 201 12.83 7.46 -0.84
N CYS A 202 11.63 7.22 -1.39
CA CYS A 202 10.44 7.13 -0.55
C CYS A 202 10.40 5.90 0.39
N GLU A 203 10.88 4.74 -0.05
CA GLU A 203 10.95 3.54 0.77
C GLU A 203 12.00 3.66 1.87
N ASP A 204 13.14 4.29 1.59
CA ASP A 204 14.21 4.48 2.56
C ASP A 204 13.72 5.37 3.71
N PHE A 205 12.95 6.41 3.39
CA PHE A 205 12.28 7.22 4.41
C PHE A 205 11.28 6.39 5.23
N ALA A 206 10.49 5.52 4.60
CA ALA A 206 9.54 4.67 5.31
C ALA A 206 10.23 3.64 6.22
N ILE A 207 11.32 3.03 5.73
CA ILE A 207 12.18 2.08 6.45
C ILE A 207 12.78 2.74 7.68
N LEU A 208 13.39 3.91 7.53
CA LEU A 208 14.06 4.61 8.63
C LEU A 208 13.05 5.12 9.68
N LYS A 209 11.87 5.58 9.25
CA LYS A 209 10.77 5.92 10.17
C LYS A 209 10.26 4.70 10.93
N MET A 210 10.17 3.54 10.27
CA MET A 210 9.75 2.30 10.93
C MET A 210 10.77 1.88 12.00
N ALA A 211 12.08 1.96 11.71
CA ALA A 211 13.13 1.69 12.69
C ALA A 211 13.05 2.64 13.90
N ALA A 212 12.89 3.94 13.65
CA ALA A 212 12.74 4.93 14.72
C ALA A 212 11.51 4.67 15.60
N LEU A 213 10.34 4.41 14.99
CA LEU A 213 9.11 4.15 15.73
C LEU A 213 9.14 2.81 16.47
N LEU A 214 9.73 1.78 15.88
CA LEU A 214 9.90 0.48 16.54
C LEU A 214 10.72 0.63 17.82
N ARG A 215 11.86 1.31 17.72
CA ARG A 215 12.73 1.57 18.88
C ARG A 215 12.10 2.54 19.88
N ALA A 216 11.25 3.46 19.42
CA ALA A 216 10.44 4.34 20.28
C ALA A 216 9.19 3.64 20.86
N GLY A 217 9.06 2.32 20.70
CA GLY A 217 8.03 1.51 21.37
C GLY A 217 6.70 1.41 20.64
N ILE A 218 6.63 1.71 19.34
CA ILE A 218 5.46 1.36 18.52
C ILE A 218 5.61 -0.10 18.08
N PRO A 219 4.66 -0.99 18.43
CA PRO A 219 4.67 -2.39 17.99
C PRO A 219 4.79 -2.55 16.47
N ALA A 220 5.71 -3.42 16.05
CA ALA A 220 5.96 -3.69 14.63
C ALA A 220 4.70 -4.15 13.87
N GLN A 221 3.80 -4.88 14.52
CA GLN A 221 2.56 -5.39 13.94
C GLN A 221 1.56 -4.29 13.57
N SER A 222 1.67 -3.10 14.18
CA SER A 222 0.87 -1.94 13.78
C SER A 222 1.41 -1.24 12.55
N MET A 223 2.65 -1.50 12.17
CA MET A 223 3.35 -0.73 11.14
C MET A 223 3.39 -1.51 9.83
N SER A 224 3.18 -0.81 8.72
CA SER A 224 3.30 -1.39 7.39
C SER A 224 4.00 -0.41 6.46
N LEU A 225 5.04 -0.87 5.75
CA LEU A 225 5.54 -0.17 4.57
C LEU A 225 4.56 -0.44 3.44
N VAL A 226 3.98 0.61 2.86
CA VAL A 226 2.95 0.50 1.83
C VAL A 226 3.47 1.09 0.54
N VAL A 227 3.53 0.27 -0.50
CA VAL A 227 3.80 0.73 -1.86
C VAL A 227 2.48 1.00 -2.57
N LEU A 228 2.36 2.17 -3.18
CA LEU A 228 1.12 2.70 -3.73
C LEU A 228 1.35 3.47 -5.04
N GLN A 229 0.27 3.74 -5.75
CA GLN A 229 0.24 4.73 -6.83
C GLN A 229 -0.37 6.04 -6.30
N ASP A 230 0.35 7.16 -6.41
CA ASP A 230 -0.23 8.49 -6.23
C ASP A 230 -0.90 8.89 -7.54
N ARG A 231 -2.23 8.78 -7.62
CA ARG A 231 -3.00 9.06 -8.84
C ARG A 231 -2.96 10.54 -9.23
N ARG A 232 -2.85 11.43 -8.25
CA ARG A 232 -2.81 12.87 -8.47
C ARG A 232 -1.49 13.28 -9.12
N ARG A 233 -0.37 12.74 -8.62
CA ARG A 233 0.97 13.05 -9.11
C ARG A 233 1.48 12.10 -10.20
N LYS A 234 0.78 10.98 -10.43
CA LYS A 234 1.05 9.99 -11.48
C LYS A 234 2.44 9.35 -11.35
N PHE A 235 2.76 8.78 -10.18
CA PHE A 235 3.97 7.97 -9.99
C PHE A 235 3.76 6.94 -8.87
N PHE A 236 4.67 5.97 -8.75
CA PHE A 236 4.68 5.00 -7.66
C PHE A 236 5.43 5.54 -6.44
N HIS A 237 4.86 5.35 -5.27
CA HIS A 237 5.34 5.94 -4.02
C HIS A 237 5.33 4.91 -2.90
N ALA A 238 6.12 5.14 -1.86
CA ALA A 238 6.15 4.34 -0.65
C ALA A 238 5.95 5.22 0.59
N VAL A 239 5.15 4.73 1.53
CA VAL A 239 4.85 5.41 2.79
C VAL A 239 4.88 4.43 3.96
N LEU A 240 5.02 4.95 5.17
CA LEU A 240 4.81 4.18 6.38
C LEU A 240 3.39 4.40 6.90
N SER A 241 2.64 3.31 7.05
CA SER A 241 1.33 3.29 7.71
C SER A 241 1.45 2.77 9.14
N VAL A 242 0.77 3.41 10.08
CA VAL A 242 0.62 2.96 11.47
C VAL A 242 -0.87 2.78 11.76
N SER A 243 -1.29 1.52 11.88
CA SER A 243 -2.67 1.10 12.10
C SER A 243 -3.08 1.23 13.57
N THR A 244 -4.30 1.71 13.78
CA THR A 244 -4.96 1.80 15.09
C THR A 244 -6.39 1.27 14.97
N GLY A 245 -7.08 1.08 16.10
CA GLY A 245 -8.51 0.73 16.09
C GLY A 245 -9.43 1.77 15.44
N SER A 246 -8.92 2.98 15.17
CA SER A 246 -9.67 4.10 14.55
C SER A 246 -9.30 4.36 13.09
N GLY A 247 -8.46 3.52 12.48
CA GLY A 247 -7.89 3.71 11.15
C GLY A 247 -6.38 3.85 11.17
N ALA A 248 -5.79 4.23 10.04
CA ALA A 248 -4.35 4.30 9.85
C ALA A 248 -3.82 5.74 9.79
N PHE A 249 -2.65 5.96 10.39
CA PHE A 249 -1.86 7.19 10.26
C PHE A 249 -0.74 7.00 9.25
N ILE A 250 -0.56 7.97 8.34
CA ILE A 250 0.39 7.90 7.23
C ILE A 250 1.52 8.88 7.48
N LEU A 251 2.74 8.34 7.50
CA LEU A 251 3.99 9.07 7.58
C LEU A 251 4.65 9.04 6.19
N ASP A 252 4.84 10.23 5.62
CA ASP A 252 5.19 10.41 4.21
C ASP A 252 6.46 11.25 4.06
N SER A 253 7.30 10.95 3.07
CA SER A 253 8.47 11.76 2.70
C SER A 253 8.08 13.04 1.96
N LEU A 254 6.90 13.10 1.35
CA LEU A 254 6.40 14.27 0.61
C LEU A 254 5.93 15.42 1.52
N GLY A 255 5.75 15.17 2.82
CA GLY A 255 5.25 16.17 3.75
C GLY A 255 5.42 15.80 5.22
N ASN A 256 5.52 16.81 6.08
CA ASN A 256 5.74 16.62 7.51
C ASN A 256 4.45 16.34 8.31
N ALA A 257 3.29 16.67 7.76
CA ALA A 257 2.01 16.40 8.41
C ALA A 257 1.69 14.91 8.35
N VAL A 258 1.40 14.31 9.51
CA VAL A 258 0.88 12.94 9.59
C VAL A 258 -0.62 12.98 9.31
N MET A 259 -1.04 12.34 8.24
CA MET A 259 -2.44 12.33 7.78
C MET A 259 -3.12 11.02 8.16
N ARG A 260 -4.46 10.99 8.22
CA ARG A 260 -5.16 9.71 8.19
C ARG A 260 -5.19 9.18 6.77
N ASP A 261 -5.23 7.87 6.61
CA ASP A 261 -5.40 7.23 5.30
C ASP A 261 -6.68 7.70 4.58
N SER A 262 -7.76 7.92 5.33
CA SER A 262 -9.02 8.49 4.82
C SER A 262 -8.87 9.89 4.20
N ASP A 263 -7.84 10.64 4.60
CA ASP A 263 -7.60 12.01 4.12
C ASP A 263 -6.74 12.01 2.83
N LEU A 264 -6.39 10.82 2.30
CA LEU A 264 -5.53 10.61 1.13
C LEU A 264 -6.25 9.77 0.03
N PRO A 265 -7.35 10.27 -0.58
CA PRO A 265 -8.16 9.50 -1.52
C PRO A 265 -7.46 9.19 -2.86
N ASP A 266 -6.38 9.90 -3.18
CA ASP A 266 -5.61 9.68 -4.41
C ASP A 266 -4.55 8.57 -4.27
N TYR A 267 -4.36 8.03 -3.06
CA TYR A 267 -3.37 6.99 -2.77
C TYR A 267 -4.00 5.62 -2.96
N VAL A 268 -3.52 4.88 -3.96
CA VAL A 268 -4.02 3.54 -4.29
C VAL A 268 -2.95 2.51 -3.93
N PRO A 269 -3.11 1.76 -2.82
CA PRO A 269 -2.10 0.79 -2.39
C PRO A 269 -2.05 -0.39 -3.36
N LEU A 270 -0.84 -0.91 -3.57
CA LEU A 270 -0.54 -2.04 -4.44
C LEU A 270 -0.21 -3.27 -3.61
N TYR A 271 0.77 -3.13 -2.74
CA TYR A 271 1.22 -4.16 -1.81
C TYR A 271 1.81 -3.49 -0.56
N SER A 272 1.86 -4.24 0.53
CA SER A 272 2.46 -3.77 1.77
C SER A 272 3.22 -4.88 2.48
N PHE A 273 4.13 -4.46 3.36
CA PHE A 273 4.92 -5.32 4.20
C PHE A 273 4.80 -4.90 5.66
N SER A 274 4.55 -5.88 6.52
CA SER A 274 4.52 -5.70 7.97
C SER A 274 5.16 -6.93 8.59
N THR A 275 6.11 -6.71 9.47
CA THR A 275 6.92 -7.79 10.06
C THR A 275 7.52 -8.69 8.98
N ASP A 276 7.29 -10.00 9.06
CA ASP A 276 7.78 -11.00 8.10
C ASP A 276 6.75 -11.33 6.99
N ARG A 277 5.69 -10.52 6.84
CA ARG A 277 4.54 -10.81 5.97
C ARG A 277 4.36 -9.75 4.88
N ALA A 278 3.71 -10.19 3.81
CA ALA A 278 3.34 -9.36 2.68
C ALA A 278 1.84 -9.47 2.38
N TRP A 279 1.26 -8.38 1.88
CA TRP A 279 -0.12 -8.31 1.43
C TRP A 279 -0.18 -7.65 0.06
N ILE A 280 -1.09 -8.14 -0.79
CA ILE A 280 -1.53 -7.42 -2.01
C ILE A 280 -2.82 -6.69 -1.67
N HIS A 281 -2.93 -5.46 -2.18
CA HIS A 281 -4.11 -4.64 -1.99
C HIS A 281 -5.01 -4.67 -3.22
N GLY A 282 -6.31 -4.77 -2.99
CA GLY A 282 -7.34 -4.65 -4.00
C GLY A 282 -8.55 -3.86 -3.49
N SER A 283 -9.58 -3.72 -4.32
CA SER A 283 -10.81 -3.03 -3.95
C SER A 283 -11.99 -4.00 -3.76
N LYS A 284 -12.85 -3.73 -2.77
CA LYS A 284 -14.11 -4.50 -2.54
C LYS A 284 -15.13 -4.32 -3.67
N SER A 285 -15.10 -3.21 -4.39
CA SER A 285 -16.19 -2.77 -5.26
C SER A 285 -15.69 -2.29 -6.62
N GLY A 286 -15.02 -3.14 -7.39
CA GLY A 286 -14.61 -2.80 -8.77
C GLY A 286 -13.76 -1.53 -8.93
N ALA A 287 -13.28 -0.93 -7.84
CA ALA A 287 -12.43 0.25 -7.91
C ALA A 287 -11.13 -0.13 -8.60
N GLN A 288 -10.71 0.80 -9.44
CA GLN A 288 -9.64 0.68 -10.41
C GLN A 288 -8.35 0.21 -9.71
N MET A 289 -7.94 -1.03 -9.99
CA MET A 289 -6.58 -1.48 -9.69
C MET A 289 -5.63 -0.57 -10.47
N ALA A 290 -4.48 -0.23 -9.89
CA ALA A 290 -3.44 0.45 -10.66
C ALA A 290 -3.09 -0.42 -11.88
N ASP A 291 -3.11 0.18 -13.07
CA ASP A 291 -2.65 -0.49 -14.28
C ASP A 291 -1.12 -0.56 -14.25
N ILE A 292 -0.59 -1.71 -13.83
CA ILE A 292 0.85 -1.93 -13.68
C ILE A 292 1.36 -2.67 -14.92
N ALA A 293 1.87 -1.92 -15.90
CA ALA A 293 2.55 -2.49 -17.04
C ALA A 293 3.78 -3.31 -16.58
N GLY A 294 3.79 -4.62 -16.87
CA GLY A 294 4.87 -5.54 -16.48
C GLY A 294 4.72 -6.19 -15.10
N GLY A 295 3.64 -5.90 -14.36
CA GLY A 295 3.34 -6.52 -13.05
C GLY A 295 4.13 -5.92 -11.87
N PHE A 296 3.86 -6.37 -10.64
CA PHE A 296 4.42 -5.74 -9.42
C PHE A 296 5.95 -5.66 -9.34
N ALA A 297 6.68 -6.48 -10.09
CA ALA A 297 8.14 -6.48 -10.11
C ALA A 297 8.75 -5.27 -10.82
N THR A 298 7.97 -4.53 -11.63
CA THR A 298 8.43 -3.31 -12.33
C THR A 298 8.12 -2.04 -11.55
N VAL A 299 7.46 -2.16 -10.39
CA VAL A 299 7.15 -1.03 -9.51
C VAL A 299 8.42 -0.65 -8.75
N ALA A 300 9.01 0.48 -9.12
CA ALA A 300 10.09 1.17 -8.41
C ALA A 300 9.53 2.46 -7.80
N PRO A 301 9.18 2.46 -6.51
CA PRO A 301 8.76 3.66 -5.82
C PRO A 301 9.87 4.73 -5.90
N GLY A 302 9.52 6.01 -5.88
CA GLY A 302 10.50 7.10 -5.72
C GLY A 302 11.33 7.48 -6.96
N GLU A 303 11.41 6.61 -7.97
CA GLU A 303 12.13 6.85 -9.23
C GLU A 303 11.34 7.64 -10.28
N GLY A 304 10.03 7.81 -10.09
CA GLY A 304 9.10 8.45 -11.03
C GLY A 304 8.40 7.45 -11.95
N SER A 305 7.46 7.92 -12.79
CA SER A 305 6.83 7.05 -13.79
C SER A 305 7.87 6.56 -14.80
N PRO A 306 7.84 5.29 -15.23
CA PRO A 306 8.62 4.88 -16.38
C PRO A 306 8.17 5.71 -17.58
N GLU A 307 9.05 6.61 -18.05
CA GLU A 307 8.84 7.34 -19.29
C GLU A 307 8.53 6.32 -20.40
N PRO A 308 7.50 6.52 -21.24
CA PRO A 308 7.33 5.69 -22.41
C PRO A 308 8.60 5.82 -23.23
N SER A 309 9.31 4.70 -23.42
CA SER A 309 10.57 4.62 -24.15
C SER A 309 10.45 5.43 -25.44
N VAL A 310 11.18 6.55 -25.52
CA VAL A 310 11.36 7.26 -26.78
C VAL A 310 12.11 6.29 -27.67
N ALA A 311 11.38 5.62 -28.56
CA ALA A 311 11.97 4.83 -29.63
C ALA A 311 12.87 5.77 -30.42
N SER A 312 14.17 5.65 -30.20
CA SER A 312 15.20 6.29 -31.00
C SER A 312 15.10 5.74 -32.42
N ASN A 313 14.30 6.39 -33.26
CA ASN A 313 14.34 6.21 -34.70
C ASN A 313 15.65 6.82 -35.21
N PHE A 314 16.76 6.09 -35.03
CA PHE A 314 17.87 6.18 -35.95
C PHE A 314 17.45 5.49 -37.24
N ARG A 315 16.92 6.27 -38.19
CA ARG A 315 17.03 5.92 -39.61
C ARG A 315 18.25 6.63 -40.18
N GLN A 316 19.21 5.82 -40.62
CA GLN A 316 20.18 6.20 -41.64
C GLN A 316 19.45 6.41 -42.97
#